data_AF-A0A7Y8KTZ6-F1
#
_entry.id   AF-A0A7Y8KTZ6-F1
#
_cell.length_a   1.000
_cell.length_b   1.000
_cell.length_c   1.000
_cell.angle_alpha   90.00
_cell.angle_beta   90.00
_cell.angle_gamma   90.00
#
_symmetry.space_group_name_H-M   'P 1'
#
loop_
_entity.id
_entity.type
_entity.pdbx_description
1 polymer ?
#
loop_
_entity_poly.entity_id
_entity_poly.type
_entity_poly.pdbx_seq_one_letter_code
_entity_poly.pdbx_strand_id
1 'polypeptide(L)'
;MKSLLALFSVAVIAASASTAFAQSGEMIPPEMAPRSVGKDGMVCGKVEKARYAEGSEGQPTFLYMGGAFPRHTFSARIAGANRDKFSFPLESLEGKTVCVIGKIARDASRAEIEVSSPAGLKLANIK
;
A
#
# COMPACT_ATOMS: atom_id res chain seq x y z
N MET A 1 -29.80 20.22 68.48
CA MET A 1 -30.62 20.25 67.23
C MET A 1 -29.71 19.97 66.06
N LYS A 2 -30.06 18.98 65.21
CA LYS A 2 -29.85 18.88 63.73
C LYS A 2 -28.44 19.19 63.17
N SER A 3 -27.84 18.43 62.27
CA SER A 3 -28.23 17.28 61.46
C SER A 3 -26.93 16.69 60.88
N LEU A 4 -26.94 15.37 60.62
CA LEU A 4 -25.97 14.68 59.78
C LEU A 4 -25.96 15.23 58.35
N LEU A 5 -24.83 15.06 57.64
CA LEU A 5 -24.66 14.73 56.20
C LEU A 5 -23.13 14.71 55.93
N ALA A 6 -22.47 13.55 56.00
CA ALA A 6 -22.28 12.54 54.96
C ALA A 6 -21.33 12.98 53.81
N LEU A 7 -20.21 12.24 53.75
CA LEU A 7 -19.10 12.27 52.80
C LEU A 7 -19.53 12.10 51.34
N PHE A 8 -18.86 12.77 50.40
CA PHE A 8 -18.63 12.23 49.05
C PHE A 8 -17.33 12.80 48.44
N SER A 9 -16.32 11.94 48.33
CA SER A 9 -15.09 12.16 47.57
C SER A 9 -15.39 12.13 46.08
N VAL A 10 -14.93 13.11 45.30
CA VAL A 10 -14.92 13.03 43.84
C VAL A 10 -13.46 13.03 43.38
N ALA A 11 -12.95 11.82 43.12
CA ALA A 11 -11.72 11.61 42.40
C ALA A 11 -11.96 11.95 40.91
N VAL A 12 -11.33 13.02 40.42
CA VAL A 12 -11.36 13.38 39.00
C VAL A 12 -10.41 12.43 38.26
N ILE A 13 -10.95 11.37 37.68
CA ILE A 13 -10.21 10.44 36.83
C ILE A 13 -10.04 11.10 35.45
N ALA A 14 -8.80 11.49 35.13
CA ALA A 14 -8.42 11.94 33.81
C ALA A 14 -8.54 10.75 32.83
N ALA A 15 -9.62 10.72 32.04
CA ALA A 15 -9.76 9.78 30.93
C ALA A 15 -8.87 10.27 29.77
N SER A 16 -7.60 9.87 29.77
CA SER A 16 -6.78 9.88 28.56
C SER A 16 -7.38 8.86 27.59
N ALA A 17 -8.20 9.35 26.65
CA ALA A 17 -8.68 8.57 25.52
C ALA A 17 -7.47 8.25 24.62
N SER A 18 -6.81 7.14 24.91
CA SER A 18 -5.84 6.53 23.99
C SER A 18 -6.62 6.11 22.75
N THR A 19 -6.62 6.95 21.71
CA THR A 19 -7.00 6.53 20.37
C THR A 19 -5.96 5.51 19.92
N ALA A 20 -6.23 4.24 20.21
CA ALA A 20 -5.54 3.13 19.62
C ALA A 20 -5.76 3.22 18.10
N PHE A 21 -4.77 3.77 17.39
CA PHE A 21 -4.68 3.63 15.94
C PHE A 21 -4.49 2.14 15.67
N ALA A 22 -5.60 1.45 15.39
CA ALA A 22 -5.54 0.17 14.72
C ALA A 22 -4.87 0.40 13.37
N GLN A 23 -3.55 0.19 13.28
CA GLN A 23 -2.82 0.15 12.02
C GLN A 23 -3.14 -1.16 11.28
N SER A 24 -4.41 -1.35 10.96
CA SER A 24 -4.81 -2.14 9.81
C SER A 24 -4.40 -1.29 8.61
N GLY A 25 -3.18 -1.49 8.09
CA GLY A 25 -2.62 -0.67 7.02
C GLY A 25 -3.65 -0.46 5.91
N GLU A 26 -4.09 0.79 5.74
CA GLU A 26 -5.20 1.11 4.85
C GLU A 26 -4.84 0.70 3.42
N MET A 27 -5.67 -0.16 2.83
CA MET A 27 -5.51 -0.57 1.44
C MET A 27 -5.89 0.61 0.55
N ILE A 28 -4.93 1.09 -0.22
CA ILE A 28 -5.10 2.22 -1.14
C ILE A 28 -5.47 1.65 -2.51
N PRO A 29 -6.64 2.00 -3.07
CA PRO A 29 -6.94 1.69 -4.47
C PRO A 29 -5.90 2.35 -5.39
N PRO A 30 -5.50 1.72 -6.50
CA PRO A 30 -4.47 2.26 -7.39
C PRO A 30 -4.81 3.67 -7.91
N GLU A 31 -6.08 3.94 -8.15
CA GLU A 31 -6.60 5.24 -8.61
C GLU A 31 -6.41 6.35 -7.57
N MET A 32 -6.31 5.97 -6.29
CA MET A 32 -6.09 6.88 -5.17
C MET A 32 -4.62 7.02 -4.78
N ALA A 33 -3.75 6.11 -5.24
CA ALA A 33 -2.31 6.15 -4.94
C ALA A 33 -1.64 7.48 -5.28
N PRO A 34 -1.97 8.18 -6.40
CA PRO A 34 -1.45 9.53 -6.69
C PRO A 34 -1.65 10.55 -5.56
N ARG A 35 -2.71 10.41 -4.75
CA ARG A 35 -3.03 11.30 -3.62
C ARG A 35 -2.28 10.94 -2.33
N SER A 36 -1.63 9.78 -2.31
CA SER A 36 -0.90 9.24 -1.16
C SER A 36 0.63 9.31 -1.32
N VAL A 37 1.11 10.01 -2.35
CA VAL A 37 2.54 10.21 -2.60
C VAL A 37 3.26 10.79 -1.36
N GLY A 38 4.46 10.29 -1.11
CA GLY A 38 5.31 10.70 0.02
C GLY A 38 5.10 9.87 1.28
N LYS A 39 4.08 9.02 1.32
CA LYS A 39 3.78 8.10 2.43
C LYS A 39 4.17 6.67 2.08
N ASP A 40 4.42 5.87 3.11
CA ASP A 40 4.44 4.42 2.97
C ASP A 40 3.00 3.89 2.96
N GLY A 41 2.72 2.92 2.11
CA GLY A 41 1.36 2.41 1.93
C GLY A 41 1.30 1.07 1.23
N MET A 42 0.09 0.52 1.20
CA MET A 42 -0.22 -0.73 0.52
C MET A 42 -1.25 -0.45 -0.58
N VAL A 43 -0.82 -0.51 -1.83
CA VAL A 43 -1.67 -0.27 -3.00
C VAL A 43 -2.15 -1.61 -3.54
N CYS A 44 -3.45 -1.87 -3.45
CA CYS A 44 -4.04 -3.15 -3.86
C CYS A 44 -4.94 -2.99 -5.09
N GLY A 45 -4.70 -3.75 -6.15
CA GLY A 45 -5.51 -3.68 -7.36
C GLY A 45 -5.24 -4.81 -8.33
N LYS A 46 -6.06 -4.89 -9.38
CA LYS A 46 -5.81 -5.81 -10.49
C LYS A 46 -4.63 -5.29 -11.30
N VAL A 47 -3.73 -6.19 -11.70
CA VAL A 47 -2.69 -5.87 -12.69
C VAL A 47 -3.32 -5.94 -14.07
N GLU A 48 -3.63 -4.80 -14.70
CA GLU A 48 -4.18 -4.80 -16.07
C GLU A 48 -3.11 -5.14 -17.11
N LYS A 49 -1.84 -4.86 -16.82
CA LYS A 49 -0.73 -5.21 -17.71
C LYS A 49 0.55 -5.43 -16.93
N ALA A 50 1.22 -6.54 -17.17
CA ALA A 50 2.58 -6.79 -16.69
C ALA A 50 3.54 -6.73 -17.89
N ARG A 51 4.64 -5.97 -17.77
CA ARG A 51 5.59 -5.78 -18.86
C ARG A 51 7.03 -5.78 -18.36
N TYR A 52 7.82 -6.71 -18.89
CA TYR A 52 9.28 -6.61 -18.85
C TYR A 52 9.77 -5.62 -19.90
N ALA A 53 10.49 -4.59 -19.47
CA ALA A 53 11.08 -3.59 -20.35
C ALA A 53 12.46 -4.04 -20.83
N GLU A 54 12.48 -5.09 -21.65
CA GLU A 54 13.70 -5.60 -22.27
C GLU A 54 14.34 -4.50 -23.15
N GLY A 55 15.63 -4.24 -22.94
CA GLY A 55 16.36 -3.18 -23.65
C GLY A 55 16.32 -1.79 -22.99
N SER A 56 15.57 -1.59 -21.91
CA SER A 56 15.66 -0.38 -21.09
C SER A 56 16.76 -0.47 -20.04
N GLU A 57 17.35 0.67 -19.66
CA GLU A 57 18.33 0.74 -18.57
C GLU A 57 17.77 0.13 -17.28
N GLY A 58 18.54 -0.75 -16.65
CA GLY A 58 18.11 -1.50 -15.46
C GLY A 58 17.05 -2.58 -15.69
N GLN A 59 16.58 -2.76 -16.94
CA GLN A 59 15.62 -3.79 -17.37
C GLN A 59 14.48 -4.03 -16.38
N PRO A 60 13.72 -2.99 -15.99
CA PRO A 60 12.68 -3.14 -14.99
C PRO A 60 11.49 -3.94 -15.52
N THR A 61 10.77 -4.55 -14.59
CA THR A 61 9.43 -5.10 -14.82
C THR A 61 8.41 -4.18 -14.20
N PHE A 62 7.37 -3.84 -14.96
CA PHE A 62 6.28 -2.99 -14.52
C PHE A 62 5.00 -3.79 -14.36
N LEU A 63 4.31 -3.59 -13.24
CA LEU A 63 2.92 -4.00 -13.04
C LEU A 63 2.05 -2.74 -13.06
N TYR A 64 1.27 -2.56 -14.12
CA TYR A 64 0.39 -1.42 -14.29
C TYR A 64 -0.97 -1.71 -13.63
N MET A 65 -1.41 -0.78 -12.78
CA MET A 65 -2.66 -0.87 -12.02
C MET A 65 -3.52 0.39 -12.15
N GLY A 66 -4.83 0.24 -11.98
CA GLY A 66 -5.78 1.37 -11.90
C GLY A 66 -6.08 1.95 -13.27
N GLY A 67 -6.34 1.07 -14.23
CA GLY A 67 -6.62 1.42 -15.62
C GLY A 67 -5.69 0.73 -16.62
N ALA A 68 -6.14 0.59 -17.86
CA ALA A 68 -5.34 -0.01 -18.92
C ALA A 68 -4.15 0.88 -19.30
N PHE A 69 -2.97 0.28 -19.50
CA PHE A 69 -1.83 0.96 -20.11
C PHE A 69 -2.22 1.58 -21.47
N PRO A 70 -1.81 2.82 -21.80
CA PRO A 70 -0.90 3.70 -21.05
C PRO A 70 -1.58 4.63 -20.02
N ARG A 71 -2.90 4.50 -19.79
CA ARG A 71 -3.71 5.37 -18.92
C ARG A 71 -3.84 4.86 -17.46
N HIS A 72 -3.00 3.91 -17.05
CA HIS A 72 -2.94 3.44 -15.68
C HIS A 72 -2.57 4.58 -14.72
N THR A 73 -3.00 4.48 -13.46
CA THR A 73 -2.78 5.52 -12.43
C THR A 73 -1.66 5.14 -11.46
N PHE A 74 -1.28 3.85 -11.43
CA PHE A 74 -0.24 3.31 -10.57
C PHE A 74 0.67 2.33 -11.30
N SER A 75 1.94 2.29 -10.91
CA SER A 75 2.93 1.32 -11.38
C SER A 75 3.66 0.67 -10.20
N ALA A 76 3.79 -0.65 -10.18
CA ALA A 76 4.83 -1.30 -9.39
C ALA A 76 6.05 -1.52 -10.28
N ARG A 77 7.20 -0.96 -9.89
CA ARG A 77 8.46 -1.14 -10.62
C ARG A 77 9.36 -2.11 -9.87
N ILE A 78 9.70 -3.22 -10.51
CA ILE A 78 10.69 -4.18 -10.03
C ILE A 78 11.94 -3.98 -10.87
N ALA A 79 13.04 -3.50 -10.29
CA ALA A 79 14.30 -3.40 -11.01
C ALA A 79 14.78 -4.78 -11.51
N GLY A 80 15.45 -4.85 -12.66
CA GLY A 80 15.94 -6.12 -13.23
C GLY A 80 16.81 -6.91 -12.25
N ALA A 81 17.68 -6.24 -11.48
CA ALA A 81 18.51 -6.84 -10.43
C ALA A 81 17.71 -7.49 -9.28
N ASN A 82 16.42 -7.16 -9.13
CA ASN A 82 15.54 -7.75 -8.12
C ASN A 82 14.61 -8.82 -8.69
N ARG A 83 14.57 -9.02 -10.02
CA ARG A 83 13.65 -9.94 -10.68
C ARG A 83 13.85 -11.39 -10.25
N ASP A 84 15.10 -11.84 -10.14
CA ASP A 84 15.45 -13.21 -9.76
C ASP A 84 15.13 -13.54 -8.28
N LYS A 85 14.78 -12.53 -7.47
CA LYS A 85 14.33 -12.75 -6.09
C LYS A 85 12.90 -13.32 -6.03
N PHE A 86 12.14 -13.23 -7.12
CA PHE A 86 10.77 -13.73 -7.21
C PHE A 86 10.79 -15.16 -7.74
N SER A 87 10.17 -16.09 -7.01
CA SER A 87 10.12 -17.51 -7.38
C SER A 87 9.17 -17.83 -8.54
N PHE A 88 8.57 -16.82 -9.15
CA PHE A 88 7.61 -16.94 -10.25
C PHE A 88 7.83 -15.80 -11.27
N PRO A 89 7.44 -15.99 -12.54
CA PRO A 89 7.49 -14.93 -13.54
C PRO A 89 6.55 -13.78 -13.15
N LEU A 90 7.07 -12.56 -13.03
CA LEU A 90 6.27 -11.38 -12.66
C LEU A 90 5.14 -11.09 -13.66
N GLU A 91 5.31 -11.48 -14.93
CA GLU A 91 4.29 -11.37 -15.97
C GLU A 91 3.06 -12.23 -15.70
N SER A 92 3.22 -13.32 -14.96
CA SER A 92 2.11 -14.20 -14.57
C SER A 92 1.10 -13.52 -13.63
N LEU A 93 1.43 -12.33 -13.13
CA LEU A 93 0.52 -11.51 -12.32
C LEU A 93 -0.50 -10.74 -13.16
N GLU A 94 -0.34 -10.66 -14.49
CA GLU A 94 -1.34 -10.02 -15.36
C GLU A 94 -2.72 -10.66 -15.16
N GLY A 95 -3.73 -9.82 -14.92
CA GLY A 95 -5.10 -10.24 -14.61
C GLY A 95 -5.35 -10.65 -13.16
N LYS A 96 -4.31 -10.77 -12.31
CA LYS A 96 -4.46 -11.08 -10.88
C LYS A 96 -4.59 -9.79 -10.06
N THR A 97 -5.25 -9.90 -8.92
CA THR A 97 -5.24 -8.84 -7.91
C THR A 97 -4.04 -9.02 -6.98
N VAL A 98 -3.26 -7.96 -6.82
CA VAL A 98 -2.06 -7.93 -5.98
C VAL A 98 -2.10 -6.72 -5.06
N CYS A 99 -1.34 -6.80 -3.96
CA CYS A 99 -1.07 -5.69 -3.06
C CYS A 99 0.43 -5.39 -3.08
N VAL A 100 0.77 -4.15 -3.40
CA VAL A 100 2.12 -3.63 -3.52
C VAL A 100 2.41 -2.74 -2.32
N ILE A 101 3.47 -3.04 -1.58
CA ILE A 101 3.78 -2.39 -0.31
C ILE A 101 5.11 -1.64 -0.44
N GLY A 102 5.11 -0.38 -0.06
CA GLY A 102 6.33 0.43 -0.01
C GLY A 102 6.04 1.92 -0.02
N LYS A 103 7.10 2.68 -0.30
CA LYS A 103 7.04 4.13 -0.43
C LYS A 103 6.34 4.51 -1.73
N ILE A 104 5.24 5.26 -1.62
CA ILE A 104 4.52 5.76 -2.80
C ILE A 104 5.26 7.00 -3.33
N ALA A 105 5.89 6.86 -4.48
CA ALA A 105 6.59 7.90 -5.20
C ALA A 105 5.71 8.49 -6.31
N ARG A 106 6.06 9.70 -6.76
CA ARG A 106 5.44 10.33 -7.93
C ARG A 106 6.21 9.92 -9.18
N ASP A 107 5.49 9.43 -10.19
CA ASP A 107 5.98 9.26 -11.56
C ASP A 107 5.10 10.09 -12.50
N ALA A 108 5.58 11.28 -12.89
CA ALA A 108 4.78 12.26 -13.64
C ALA A 108 3.41 12.52 -12.99
N SER A 109 2.30 12.23 -13.69
CA SER A 109 0.94 12.34 -13.17
C SER A 109 0.48 11.12 -12.34
N ARG A 110 1.25 10.03 -12.34
CA ARG A 110 0.93 8.75 -11.68
C ARG A 110 1.66 8.57 -10.36
N ALA A 111 1.34 7.46 -9.68
CA ALA A 111 2.09 6.97 -8.54
C ALA A 111 2.91 5.72 -8.92
N GLU A 112 4.05 5.54 -8.27
CA GLU A 112 4.89 4.36 -8.41
C GLU A 112 5.31 3.83 -7.02
N ILE A 113 5.43 2.52 -6.86
CA ILE A 113 6.22 1.91 -5.78
C ILE A 113 7.35 1.09 -6.42
N GLU A 114 8.58 1.31 -5.97
CA GLU A 114 9.70 0.41 -6.28
C GLU A 114 9.67 -0.80 -5.34
N VAL A 115 9.61 -2.00 -5.92
CA VAL A 115 9.57 -3.25 -5.16
C VAL A 115 10.92 -3.96 -5.28
N SER A 116 11.63 -4.05 -4.15
CA SER A 116 12.99 -4.61 -4.09
C SER A 116 13.08 -6.05 -3.61
N SER A 117 11.98 -6.61 -3.11
CA SER A 117 11.90 -7.99 -2.61
C SER A 117 10.47 -8.54 -2.66
N PRO A 118 10.29 -9.88 -2.61
CA PRO A 118 8.96 -10.51 -2.56
C PRO A 118 8.07 -10.04 -1.40
N ALA A 119 8.64 -9.56 -0.29
CA ALA A 119 7.85 -9.06 0.85
C ALA A 119 7.00 -7.83 0.50
N GLY A 120 7.40 -7.06 -0.51
CA GLY A 120 6.69 -5.88 -1.01
C GLY A 120 5.56 -6.20 -2.00
N LEU A 121 5.33 -7.49 -2.31
CA LEU A 121 4.33 -7.91 -3.29
C LEU A 121 3.55 -9.12 -2.79
N LYS A 122 2.24 -8.96 -2.60
CA LYS A 122 1.35 -10.02 -2.12
C LYS A 122 0.25 -10.29 -3.15
N LEU A 123 -0.08 -11.56 -3.37
CA LEU A 123 -1.32 -11.91 -4.05
C LEU A 123 -2.49 -11.55 -3.11
N ALA A 124 -3.44 -10.75 -3.59
CA ALA A 124 -4.62 -10.44 -2.82
C ALA A 124 -5.53 -11.68 -2.84
N ASN A 125 -5.59 -12.39 -1.72
CA ASN A 125 -6.54 -13.49 -1.55
C ASN A 125 -7.88 -12.87 -1.15
N ILE A 126 -8.62 -12.34 -2.12
CA ILE A 126 -9.98 -11.86 -1.91
C ILE A 126 -10.86 -13.11 -1.84
N LYS A 127 -11.09 -13.62 -0.62
CA LYS A 127 -12.17 -14.58 -0.36
C LYS A 127 -13.46 -13.83 -0.07
#